data_AF-A0A183IJ48-F1
#
_entry.id   AF-A0A183IJ48-F1
#
_cell.length_a   1.000
_cell.length_b   1.000
_cell.length_c   1.000
_cell.angle_alpha   90.00
_cell.angle_beta   90.00
_cell.angle_gamma   90.00
#
_symmetry.space_group_name_H-M   'P 1'
#
loop_
_entity.id
_entity.type
_entity.pdbx_description
1 polymer ?
#
loop_
_entity_poly.entity_id
_entity_poly.type
_entity_poly.pdbx_seq_one_letter_code
_entity_poly.pdbx_strand_id
1 'polypeptide(L)'
;MLKAWDDVERKVKPEIKSNTYQNTLKLDQQKSELSLGEVYEKDFLKQYQKEEKKNPQYEEIEKRMKELFHKLDLLCSYHYVPQNVVSEVKVVNNMKSVAVEDIAPANYSEASQLAPEEIKVKICTVSASSGEQKSFSSTAFFRKLDETIKQDSAKKQKNTKLRRP
;
A
#
# COMPACT_ATOMS: atom_id res chain seq x y z
N MET A 1 25.87 23.83 22.71
CA MET A 1 26.45 22.53 23.11
C MET A 1 26.04 21.50 22.05
N LEU A 2 26.99 21.06 21.23
CA LEU A 2 26.74 20.12 20.12
C LEU A 2 26.48 18.73 20.69
N LYS A 3 25.24 18.25 20.56
CA LYS A 3 24.83 16.93 21.04
C LYS A 3 24.95 15.94 19.87
N ALA A 4 26.14 15.42 19.65
CA ALA A 4 26.43 14.37 18.68
C ALA A 4 26.48 13.02 19.42
N TRP A 5 25.62 12.08 19.04
CA TRP A 5 25.62 10.70 19.53
C TRP A 5 25.99 9.80 18.37
N ASP A 6 26.93 8.89 18.62
CA ASP A 6 27.42 7.90 17.65
C ASP A 6 26.69 6.56 17.84
N ASP A 7 25.36 6.62 17.98
CA ASP A 7 24.53 5.43 18.15
C ASP A 7 24.20 4.84 16.78
N VAL A 8 24.27 3.51 16.65
CA VAL A 8 23.92 2.82 15.41
C VAL A 8 22.44 3.02 15.10
N GLU A 9 22.18 3.79 14.04
CA GLU A 9 20.85 4.06 13.54
C GLU A 9 20.20 2.81 12.91
N ARG A 10 18.92 2.57 13.23
CA ARG A 10 18.17 1.42 12.67
C ARG A 10 17.93 1.63 11.18
N LYS A 11 18.43 0.72 10.34
CA LYS A 11 18.20 0.74 8.90
C LYS A 11 16.71 0.58 8.59
N VAL A 12 16.10 1.60 8.00
CA VAL A 12 14.71 1.57 7.51
C VAL A 12 14.75 1.15 6.04
N LYS A 13 13.83 0.25 5.62
CA LYS A 13 13.69 -0.11 4.20
C LYS A 13 13.40 1.18 3.42
N PRO A 14 14.20 1.54 2.39
CA PRO A 14 13.91 2.71 1.60
C PRO A 14 12.54 2.54 0.94
N GLU A 15 11.62 3.44 1.24
CA GLU A 15 10.42 3.60 0.42
C GLU A 15 10.91 4.01 -0.97
N ILE A 16 10.65 3.18 -1.97
CA ILE A 16 10.86 3.53 -3.38
C ILE A 16 9.87 4.65 -3.66
N LYS A 17 10.29 5.89 -3.42
CA LYS A 17 9.58 7.04 -3.96
C LYS A 17 9.66 6.87 -5.46
N SER A 18 8.52 6.68 -6.12
CA SER A 18 8.42 6.95 -7.54
C SER A 18 8.86 8.40 -7.70
N ASN A 19 10.12 8.63 -8.06
CA ASN A 19 10.56 9.95 -8.48
C ASN A 19 9.74 10.21 -9.75
N THR A 20 8.59 10.87 -9.57
CA THR A 20 7.90 11.55 -10.65
C THR A 20 8.84 12.66 -11.07
N TYR A 21 9.81 12.29 -11.91
CA TYR A 21 10.56 13.24 -12.69
C TYR A 21 9.53 14.10 -13.40
N GLN A 22 9.67 15.41 -13.25
CA GLN A 22 8.96 16.40 -14.02
C GLN A 22 8.97 15.93 -15.48
N ASN A 23 7.82 15.47 -15.99
CA ASN A 23 7.72 15.08 -17.39
C ASN A 23 8.09 16.34 -18.18
N THR A 24 9.26 16.35 -18.80
CA THR A 24 9.62 17.40 -19.73
C THR A 24 8.61 17.32 -20.87
N LEU A 25 7.59 18.16 -20.82
CA LEU A 25 6.59 18.30 -21.86
C LEU A 25 7.35 18.69 -23.13
N LYS A 26 7.59 17.71 -24.00
CA LYS A 26 8.09 17.99 -25.34
C LYS A 26 6.93 18.64 -26.09
N LEU A 27 7.06 19.93 -26.34
CA LEU A 27 6.04 20.72 -27.01
C LEU A 27 6.28 20.61 -28.51
N ASP A 28 5.38 19.94 -29.21
CA ASP A 28 5.40 19.89 -30.67
C ASP A 28 4.81 21.19 -31.22
N GLN A 29 5.56 21.88 -32.08
CA GLN A 29 5.16 23.18 -32.63
C GLN A 29 4.29 23.06 -33.90
N GLN A 30 3.95 21.84 -34.29
CA GLN A 30 3.08 21.58 -35.44
C GLN A 30 1.61 21.83 -35.09
N LYS A 31 0.79 22.18 -36.09
CA LYS A 31 -0.66 22.35 -35.89
C LYS A 31 -1.27 21.02 -35.50
N SER A 32 -2.21 21.03 -34.55
CA SER A 32 -2.89 19.82 -34.09
C SER A 32 -3.77 19.24 -35.20
N GLU A 33 -3.65 17.94 -35.43
CA GLU A 33 -4.52 17.21 -36.36
C GLU A 33 -5.93 17.01 -35.78
N LEU A 34 -6.06 17.07 -34.44
CA LEU A 34 -7.30 16.85 -33.72
C LEU A 34 -8.03 18.16 -33.42
N SER A 35 -9.36 18.10 -33.41
CA SER A 35 -10.22 19.21 -33.01
C SER A 35 -10.24 19.38 -31.48
N LEU A 36 -10.52 20.61 -31.01
CA LEU A 36 -10.59 20.92 -29.58
C LEU A 36 -11.58 20.02 -28.82
N GLY A 37 -12.75 19.74 -29.40
CA GLY A 37 -13.76 18.87 -28.76
C GLY A 37 -13.27 17.43 -28.56
N GLU A 38 -12.51 16.91 -29.52
CA GLU A 38 -11.96 15.55 -29.49
C GLU A 38 -10.84 15.43 -28.44
N VAL A 39 -10.04 16.49 -28.24
CA VAL A 39 -9.03 16.54 -27.17
C VAL A 39 -9.72 16.46 -25.80
N TYR A 40 -10.81 17.21 -25.59
CA TYR A 40 -11.57 17.17 -24.34
C TYR A 40 -12.17 15.79 -24.06
N GLU A 41 -12.75 15.15 -25.08
CA GLU A 41 -13.30 13.80 -24.94
C GLU A 41 -12.22 12.78 -24.53
N LYS A 42 -11.07 12.82 -25.23
CA LYS A 42 -9.93 11.93 -24.94
C LYS A 42 -9.36 12.15 -23.54
N ASP A 43 -9.23 13.41 -23.11
CA ASP A 43 -8.72 13.73 -21.77
C ASP A 43 -9.70 13.31 -20.67
N PHE A 44 -11.01 13.47 -20.88
CA PHE A 44 -12.03 13.00 -19.95
C PHE A 44 -11.96 11.47 -19.79
N LEU A 45 -11.91 10.74 -20.91
CA LEU A 45 -11.76 9.28 -20.90
C LEU A 45 -10.45 8.85 -20.21
N LYS A 46 -9.33 9.53 -20.48
CA LYS A 46 -8.03 9.24 -19.86
C LYS A 46 -7.99 9.54 -18.36
N GLN A 47 -8.70 10.57 -17.90
CA GLN A 47 -8.83 10.85 -16.47
C GLN A 47 -9.65 9.77 -15.76
N TYR A 48 -10.69 9.26 -16.42
CA TYR A 48 -11.50 8.16 -15.91
C TYR A 48 -10.73 6.82 -15.92
N GLN A 49 -9.98 6.57 -17.00
CA GLN A 49 -9.12 5.39 -17.21
C GLN A 49 -7.67 5.68 -16.81
N LYS A 50 -7.41 6.26 -15.64
CA LYS A 50 -6.04 6.37 -15.10
C LYS A 50 -5.50 4.99 -14.70
N GLU A 51 -5.37 4.11 -15.68
CA GLU A 51 -4.49 2.96 -15.63
C GLU A 51 -3.11 3.48 -15.99
N GLU A 52 -2.16 3.32 -15.07
CA GLU A 52 -0.75 3.55 -15.36
C GLU A 52 -0.36 2.61 -16.50
N LYS A 53 -0.31 3.15 -17.73
CA LYS A 53 0.18 2.40 -18.89
C LYS A 53 1.63 2.03 -18.63
N LYS A 54 1.86 0.84 -18.09
CA LYS A 54 3.20 0.25 -18.00
C LYS A 54 3.71 0.09 -19.43
N ASN A 55 4.96 0.48 -19.65
CA ASN A 55 5.56 0.33 -20.96
C ASN A 55 5.58 -1.17 -21.33
N PRO A 56 5.18 -1.58 -22.54
CA PRO A 56 5.11 -3.00 -22.92
C PRO A 56 6.48 -3.69 -22.84
N GLN A 57 7.56 -2.94 -23.04
CA GLN A 57 8.93 -3.42 -22.86
C GLN A 57 9.22 -3.88 -21.43
N TYR A 58 8.64 -3.21 -20.43
CA TYR A 58 8.83 -3.56 -19.03
C TYR A 58 8.17 -4.91 -18.71
N GLU A 59 6.95 -5.13 -19.21
CA GLU A 59 6.23 -6.39 -19.06
C GLU A 59 6.97 -7.55 -19.72
N GLU A 60 7.56 -7.32 -20.90
CA GLU A 60 8.36 -8.32 -21.61
C GLU A 60 9.62 -8.71 -20.82
N ILE A 61 10.31 -7.72 -20.25
CA ILE A 61 11.49 -7.95 -19.38
C ILE A 61 11.09 -8.73 -18.13
N GLU A 62 10.02 -8.34 -17.45
CA GLU A 62 9.53 -9.05 -16.25
C GLU A 62 9.19 -10.52 -16.56
N LYS A 63 8.55 -10.77 -17.70
CA LYS A 63 8.21 -12.13 -18.14
C LYS A 63 9.48 -12.96 -18.38
N ARG A 64 10.43 -12.46 -19.16
CA ARG A 64 11.71 -13.15 -19.41
C ARG A 64 12.51 -13.39 -18.14
N MET A 65 12.50 -12.44 -17.21
CA MET A 65 13.19 -12.54 -15.93
C MET A 65 12.60 -13.67 -15.07
N LYS A 66 11.27 -13.77 -14.97
CA LYS A 66 10.59 -14.88 -14.28
C LYS A 66 10.90 -16.23 -14.92
N GLU A 67 10.84 -16.32 -16.24
CA GLU A 67 11.17 -17.55 -16.98
C GLU A 67 12.64 -17.98 -16.76
N LEU A 68 13.57 -17.02 -16.76
CA LEU A 68 14.99 -17.30 -16.52
C LEU A 68 15.23 -17.81 -15.10
N PHE A 69 14.69 -17.14 -14.08
CA PHE A 69 14.87 -17.59 -12.69
C PHE A 69 14.23 -18.93 -12.43
N HIS A 70 13.06 -19.20 -13.02
CA HIS A 70 12.46 -20.53 -12.91
C HIS A 70 13.37 -21.64 -13.46
N LYS A 71 14.02 -21.40 -14.61
CA LYS A 71 14.98 -22.35 -15.20
C LYS A 71 16.23 -22.52 -14.35
N LEU A 72 16.73 -21.43 -13.75
CA LEU A 72 17.89 -21.47 -12.86
C LEU A 72 17.58 -22.21 -11.56
N ASP A 73 16.39 -21.99 -10.98
CA ASP A 73 15.91 -22.66 -9.77
C ASP A 73 15.79 -24.17 -9.97
N LEU A 74 15.28 -24.60 -11.14
CA LEU A 74 15.22 -26.02 -11.52
C LEU A 74 16.62 -26.63 -11.66
N LEU A 75 17.54 -25.92 -12.32
CA LEU A 75 18.91 -26.39 -12.53
C LEU A 75 19.69 -26.54 -11.22
N CYS A 76 19.44 -25.67 -10.23
CA CYS A 76 20.08 -25.72 -8.93
C CYS A 76 19.35 -26.61 -7.90
N SER A 77 18.39 -27.44 -8.33
CA SER A 77 17.59 -28.32 -7.45
C SER A 77 16.90 -27.55 -6.31
N TYR A 78 16.46 -26.31 -6.58
CA TYR A 78 15.79 -25.43 -5.62
C TYR A 78 16.62 -25.05 -4.37
N HIS A 79 17.95 -25.16 -4.45
CA HIS A 79 18.85 -24.69 -3.38
C HIS A 79 19.24 -23.22 -3.57
N TYR A 80 18.31 -22.30 -3.30
CA TYR A 80 18.55 -20.86 -3.44
C TYR A 80 17.92 -20.03 -2.31
N VAL A 81 18.26 -18.75 -2.26
CA VAL A 81 17.70 -17.80 -1.28
C VAL A 81 16.32 -17.35 -1.76
N PRO A 82 15.24 -17.56 -0.99
CA PRO A 82 13.89 -17.21 -1.42
C PRO A 82 13.80 -15.73 -1.81
N GLN A 83 12.93 -15.41 -2.77
CA GLN A 83 12.75 -14.04 -3.22
C GLN A 83 12.37 -13.13 -2.04
N ASN A 84 12.94 -11.92 -2.04
CA ASN A 84 12.65 -10.93 -1.01
C ASN A 84 11.15 -10.59 -1.04
N VAL A 85 10.48 -10.73 0.11
CA VAL A 85 9.06 -10.43 0.24
C VAL A 85 8.82 -8.95 -0.05
N VAL A 86 8.20 -8.69 -1.20
CA VAL A 86 7.66 -7.37 -1.54
C VAL A 86 6.28 -7.27 -0.88
N SER A 87 5.97 -6.11 -0.31
CA SER A 87 4.65 -5.85 0.27
C SER A 87 3.63 -5.75 -0.85
N GLU A 88 2.89 -6.83 -1.08
CA GLU A 88 1.81 -6.89 -2.06
C GLU A 88 0.48 -6.48 -1.41
N VAL A 89 -0.22 -5.51 -2.01
CA VAL A 89 -1.57 -5.13 -1.58
C VAL A 89 -2.57 -6.05 -2.26
N LYS A 90 -3.22 -6.93 -1.48
CA LYS A 90 -4.30 -7.80 -1.95
C LYS A 90 -5.64 -7.17 -1.61
N VAL A 91 -6.43 -6.83 -2.63
CA VAL A 91 -7.80 -6.33 -2.45
C VAL A 91 -8.73 -7.54 -2.39
N VAL A 92 -9.42 -7.71 -1.27
CA VAL A 92 -10.36 -8.81 -1.02
C VAL A 92 -11.78 -8.26 -1.04
N ASN A 93 -12.68 -8.96 -1.75
CA ASN A 93 -14.09 -8.56 -1.83
C ASN A 93 -14.91 -9.26 -0.73
N ASN A 94 -16.02 -8.65 -0.31
CA ASN A 94 -16.93 -9.23 0.69
C ASN A 94 -17.77 -10.36 0.07
N MET A 95 -17.21 -11.59 0.04
CA MET A 95 -17.86 -12.80 -0.47
C MET A 95 -18.01 -13.84 0.66
N LYS A 96 -18.98 -14.75 0.54
CA LYS A 96 -19.08 -15.92 1.44
C LYS A 96 -17.85 -16.82 1.26
N SER A 97 -17.35 -17.39 2.35
CA SER A 97 -16.19 -18.31 2.34
C SER A 97 -16.33 -19.44 1.31
N VAL A 98 -17.54 -20.01 1.23
CA VAL A 98 -17.90 -21.07 0.28
C VAL A 98 -17.57 -20.73 -1.18
N ALA A 99 -17.61 -19.46 -1.58
CA ALA A 99 -17.32 -19.08 -2.97
C ALA A 99 -15.82 -19.13 -3.32
N VAL A 100 -14.92 -19.11 -2.32
CA VAL A 100 -13.46 -19.24 -2.50
C VAL A 100 -13.00 -20.68 -2.32
N GLU A 101 -13.81 -21.49 -1.63
CA GLU A 101 -13.50 -22.90 -1.38
C GLU A 101 -13.57 -23.72 -2.66
N ASP A 102 -12.80 -24.81 -2.68
CA ASP A 102 -12.88 -25.81 -3.74
C ASP A 102 -14.26 -26.46 -3.76
N ILE A 103 -14.68 -26.94 -4.94
CA ILE A 103 -15.99 -27.56 -5.12
C ILE A 103 -16.01 -28.92 -4.41
N ALA A 104 -16.57 -28.95 -3.21
CA ALA A 104 -16.86 -30.16 -2.46
C ALA A 104 -18.39 -30.36 -2.35
N PRO A 105 -18.87 -31.60 -2.30
CA PRO A 105 -20.31 -31.89 -2.18
C PRO A 105 -20.92 -31.46 -0.83
N ALA A 106 -20.10 -31.30 0.21
CA ALA A 106 -20.52 -30.78 1.51
C ALA A 106 -19.61 -29.62 1.92
N ASN A 107 -20.23 -28.52 2.33
CA ASN A 107 -19.54 -27.30 2.75
C ASN A 107 -19.57 -27.20 4.28
N TYR A 108 -18.48 -26.71 4.87
CA TYR A 108 -18.34 -26.65 6.32
C TYR A 108 -18.42 -25.23 6.89
N SER A 109 -18.34 -24.19 6.06
CA SER A 109 -18.24 -22.79 6.49
C SER A 109 -19.41 -21.94 6.01
N GLU A 110 -20.10 -21.26 6.92
CA GLU A 110 -21.13 -20.25 6.61
C GLU A 110 -20.64 -18.81 6.76
N ALA A 111 -19.37 -18.62 7.12
CA ALA A 111 -18.80 -17.30 7.42
C ALA A 111 -18.55 -16.45 6.14
N SER A 112 -18.50 -15.13 6.31
CA SER A 112 -18.00 -14.21 5.27
C SER A 112 -16.47 -14.09 5.34
N GLN A 113 -15.84 -13.80 4.21
CA GLN A 113 -14.40 -13.63 4.11
C GLN A 113 -13.87 -12.38 4.84
N LEU A 114 -14.68 -11.32 4.88
CA LEU A 114 -14.34 -10.07 5.55
C LEU A 114 -14.71 -10.14 7.04
N ALA A 115 -13.82 -9.65 7.89
CA ALA A 115 -14.09 -9.58 9.32
C ALA A 115 -15.16 -8.52 9.62
N PRO A 116 -15.97 -8.68 10.69
CA PRO A 116 -16.97 -7.67 11.06
C PRO A 116 -16.39 -6.27 11.29
N GLU A 117 -15.12 -6.18 11.69
CA GLU A 117 -14.41 -4.91 11.90
C GLU A 117 -14.01 -4.20 10.60
N GLU A 118 -13.81 -4.96 9.52
CA GLU A 118 -13.53 -4.43 8.18
C GLU A 118 -14.81 -3.93 7.51
N ILE A 119 -15.96 -4.56 7.80
CA ILE A 119 -17.27 -4.13 7.32
C ILE A 119 -17.79 -2.95 8.13
N LYS A 120 -17.63 -3.02 9.46
CA LYS A 120 -18.06 -2.00 10.40
C LYS A 120 -16.85 -1.55 11.22
N VAL A 121 -16.29 -0.41 10.81
CA VAL A 121 -15.31 0.28 11.63
C VAL A 121 -15.97 0.61 12.96
N LYS A 122 -15.40 0.08 14.05
CA LYS A 122 -15.72 0.56 15.40
C LYS A 122 -15.21 1.99 15.46
N ILE A 123 -16.07 2.95 15.11
CA ILE A 123 -15.85 4.32 15.53
C ILE A 123 -15.79 4.22 17.05
N CYS A 124 -14.72 4.71 17.65
CA CYS A 124 -14.62 4.87 19.11
C CYS A 124 -15.60 5.97 19.55
N THR A 125 -16.87 5.85 19.19
CA THR A 125 -17.98 6.56 19.79
C THR A 125 -18.50 5.66 20.88
N VAL A 126 -18.11 6.02 22.09
CA VAL A 126 -18.70 5.66 23.38
C VAL A 126 -20.17 5.27 23.21
N SER A 127 -20.45 3.98 23.00
CA SER A 127 -21.81 3.44 23.08
C SER A 127 -21.89 2.68 24.38
N ALA A 128 -22.44 3.39 25.36
CA ALA A 128 -22.84 2.87 26.64
C ALA A 128 -23.78 1.68 26.45
N SER A 129 -23.29 0.48 26.76
CA SER A 129 -24.14 -0.61 27.23
C SER A 129 -23.32 -1.50 28.15
N SER A 130 -23.83 -1.64 29.39
CA SER A 130 -23.30 -2.43 30.52
C SER A 130 -21.93 -2.01 31.10
N GLY A 131 -21.99 -1.06 32.05
CA GLY A 131 -21.22 -1.13 33.30
C GLY A 131 -19.72 -0.82 33.27
N GLU A 132 -19.33 0.38 32.85
CA GLU A 132 -18.24 1.21 33.43
C GLU A 132 -17.94 2.35 32.47
N GLN A 133 -18.47 3.54 32.77
CA GLN A 133 -18.17 4.74 32.01
C GLN A 133 -16.75 5.20 32.30
N LYS A 134 -15.78 4.88 31.44
CA LYS A 134 -14.58 5.71 31.30
C LYS A 134 -14.98 6.93 30.47
N SER A 135 -15.35 8.00 31.16
CA SER A 135 -15.77 9.26 30.57
C SER A 135 -14.72 9.79 29.60
N PHE A 136 -15.13 9.97 28.34
CA PHE A 136 -14.38 10.62 27.26
C PHE A 136 -13.98 12.07 27.58
N SER A 137 -14.63 12.69 28.56
CA SER A 137 -14.30 14.01 29.11
C SER A 137 -13.18 13.98 30.16
N SER A 138 -12.65 12.81 30.51
CA SER A 138 -11.58 12.75 31.51
C SER A 138 -10.28 13.31 30.94
N THR A 139 -9.67 14.23 31.68
CA THR A 139 -8.33 14.75 31.39
C THR A 139 -7.30 13.61 31.26
N ALA A 140 -7.51 12.47 31.93
CA ALA A 140 -6.69 11.27 31.79
C ALA A 140 -6.76 10.62 30.40
N PHE A 141 -7.90 10.68 29.71
CA PHE A 141 -8.05 10.14 28.35
C PHE A 141 -7.29 11.01 27.33
N PHE A 142 -7.48 12.33 27.37
CA PHE A 142 -6.75 13.26 26.52
C PHE A 142 -5.23 13.19 26.75
N ARG A 143 -4.78 13.06 28.01
CA ARG A 143 -3.36 12.83 28.33
C ARG A 143 -2.80 11.56 27.68
N LYS A 144 -3.55 10.46 27.70
CA LYS A 144 -3.14 9.21 27.06
C LYS A 144 -3.07 9.36 25.53
N LEU A 145 -4.03 10.05 24.92
CA LEU A 145 -4.00 10.36 23.49
C LEU A 145 -2.78 11.22 23.14
N ASP A 146 -2.54 12.31 23.86
CA ASP A 146 -1.38 13.17 23.66
C ASP A 146 -0.06 12.41 23.84
N GLU A 147 0.00 11.49 24.80
CA GLU A 147 1.17 10.65 25.03
C GLU A 147 1.40 9.69 23.86
N THR A 148 0.36 9.04 23.33
CA THR A 148 0.46 8.19 22.12
C THR A 148 0.88 8.99 20.89
N ILE A 149 0.30 10.17 20.67
CA ILE A 149 0.65 11.08 19.55
C ILE A 149 2.09 11.58 19.68
N LYS A 150 2.55 11.87 20.91
CA LYS A 150 3.94 12.26 21.18
C LYS A 150 4.90 11.11 20.94
N GLN A 151 4.54 9.89 21.32
CA GLN A 151 5.31 8.69 21.01
C GLN A 151 5.39 8.44 19.50
N ASP A 152 4.29 8.64 18.75
CA ASP A 152 4.26 8.41 17.31
C ASP A 152 4.96 9.52 16.51
N SER A 153 4.84 10.78 16.92
CA SER A 153 5.63 11.87 16.36
C SER A 153 7.13 11.73 16.68
N ALA A 154 7.48 11.25 17.88
CA ALA A 154 8.86 10.91 18.21
C ALA A 154 9.38 9.73 17.36
N LYS A 155 8.58 8.68 17.14
CA LYS A 155 8.92 7.58 16.21
C LYS A 155 9.10 8.09 14.77
N LYS A 156 8.23 8.98 14.29
CA LYS A 156 8.34 9.60 12.96
C LYS A 156 9.54 10.52 12.84
N GLN A 157 9.82 11.36 13.83
CA GLN A 157 11.00 12.23 13.83
C GLN A 157 12.31 11.45 13.89
N LYS A 158 12.31 10.32 14.61
CA LYS A 158 13.41 9.36 14.53
C LYS A 158 13.55 8.86 13.09
N ASN A 159 12.46 8.40 12.46
CA ASN A 159 12.45 7.93 11.06
C ASN A 159 12.78 9.01 10.01
N THR A 160 12.55 10.31 10.25
CA THR A 160 12.88 11.39 9.29
C THR A 160 14.29 11.95 9.46
N LYS A 161 14.86 11.92 10.67
CA LYS A 161 16.28 12.24 10.91
C LYS A 161 17.20 11.20 10.26
N LEU A 162 16.77 9.94 10.28
CA LEU A 162 17.30 8.80 9.49
C LEU A 162 17.27 9.00 7.95
N ARG A 163 16.65 10.08 7.45
CA ARG A 163 16.36 10.33 6.02
C ARG A 163 17.17 11.50 5.42
N ARG A 164 18.00 12.20 6.21
CA ARG A 164 18.92 13.22 5.71
C ARG A 164 20.27 12.58 5.38
N PRO A 165 20.89 12.93 4.24
CA PRO A 165 22.14 12.32 3.79
C PRO A 165 23.29 12.55 4.75
#